data_AF-A0ABD1HE66-F1
#
_entry.id   AF-A0ABD1HE66-F1
#
_cell.length_a   1.000
_cell.length_b   1.000
_cell.length_c   1.000
_cell.angle_alpha   90.00
_cell.angle_beta   90.00
_cell.angle_gamma   90.00
#
_symmetry.space_group_name_H-M   'P 1'
#
loop_
_entity.id
_entity.type
_entity.pdbx_description
1 polymer ?
#
loop_
_entity_poly.entity_id
_entity_poly.type
_entity_poly.pdbx_seq_one_letter_code
_entity_poly.pdbx_strand_id
1 'polypeptide(L)'
;MASKGVLLVLACFLLINTKVSSDEEKRFLNEVNYAYNKPPPPPSPCPPPPPVAKASPPPPSPCPPPPPVAKASPPPPSPCPPPPPVAKASPPPPPPSPPRNTKECAPLCVVRCKNHSRKNICLRACITCCNRCKCVPPGQYGNREKCGKCYAGMTTRGGKLKCP
;
A
#
# COMPACT_ATOMS: atom_id res chain seq x y z
N MET A 1 -40.42 -13.81 -51.34
CA MET A 1 -38.98 -13.93 -51.65
C MET A 1 -38.18 -12.77 -51.04
N ALA A 2 -38.28 -12.50 -49.73
CA ALA A 2 -37.66 -11.33 -49.08
C ALA A 2 -36.71 -11.67 -47.89
N SER A 3 -36.49 -12.96 -47.61
CA SER A 3 -35.84 -13.38 -46.35
C SER A 3 -34.32 -13.60 -46.46
N LYS A 4 -33.79 -13.94 -47.65
CA LYS A 4 -32.36 -14.26 -47.80
C LYS A 4 -31.45 -13.03 -47.76
N GLY A 5 -31.90 -11.90 -48.30
CA GLY A 5 -31.13 -10.64 -48.27
C GLY A 5 -30.98 -10.07 -46.85
N VAL A 6 -32.04 -10.14 -46.05
CA VAL A 6 -32.02 -9.67 -44.65
C VAL A 6 -31.08 -10.53 -43.79
N LEU A 7 -31.08 -11.84 -43.99
CA LEU A 7 -30.16 -12.77 -43.33
C LEU A 7 -28.68 -12.49 -43.68
N LEU A 8 -28.39 -12.18 -44.95
CA LEU A 8 -27.03 -11.81 -45.36
C LEU A 8 -26.58 -10.48 -44.75
N VAL A 9 -27.45 -9.46 -44.71
CA VAL A 9 -27.12 -8.17 -44.09
C VAL A 9 -26.89 -8.31 -42.58
N LEU A 10 -27.73 -9.08 -41.88
CA LEU A 10 -27.54 -9.35 -40.44
C LEU A 10 -26.24 -10.12 -40.17
N ALA A 11 -25.92 -11.13 -40.98
CA ALA A 11 -24.66 -11.86 -40.86
C ALA A 11 -23.44 -10.94 -41.07
N CYS A 12 -23.47 -10.07 -42.08
CA CYS A 12 -22.42 -9.07 -42.31
C CYS A 12 -22.28 -8.10 -41.14
N PHE A 13 -23.39 -7.60 -40.59
CA PHE A 13 -23.38 -6.71 -39.43
C PHE A 13 -22.77 -7.37 -38.18
N LEU A 14 -23.08 -8.63 -37.91
CA LEU A 14 -22.51 -9.37 -36.78
C LEU A 14 -21.00 -9.63 -36.97
N LEU A 15 -20.56 -9.90 -38.20
CA LEU A 15 -19.12 -10.07 -38.52
C LEU A 15 -18.33 -8.77 -38.36
N ILE A 16 -18.91 -7.61 -38.69
CA ILE A 16 -18.25 -6.31 -38.51
C ILE A 16 -18.13 -5.96 -37.03
N ASN A 17 -19.21 -6.12 -36.23
CA ASN A 17 -19.20 -5.81 -34.80
C ASN A 17 -18.22 -6.70 -34.01
N THR A 18 -18.12 -7.99 -34.36
CA THR A 18 -17.18 -8.93 -33.72
C THR A 18 -15.72 -8.62 -34.04
N LYS A 19 -15.41 -8.14 -35.26
CA LYS A 19 -14.07 -7.70 -35.62
C LYS A 19 -13.64 -6.43 -34.89
N VAL A 20 -14.54 -5.45 -34.76
CA VAL A 20 -14.27 -4.21 -33.99
C VAL A 20 -13.97 -4.52 -32.52
N SER A 21 -14.75 -5.41 -31.89
CA SER A 21 -14.51 -5.83 -30.50
C SER A 21 -13.18 -6.58 -30.34
N SER A 22 -12.74 -7.33 -31.35
CA SER A 22 -11.47 -8.06 -31.32
C SER A 22 -10.25 -7.16 -31.50
N ASP A 23 -10.36 -6.07 -32.27
CA ASP A 23 -9.26 -5.14 -32.53
C ASP A 23 -8.98 -4.25 -31.30
N GLU A 24 -10.03 -3.83 -30.58
CA GLU A 24 -9.88 -3.06 -29.34
C GLU A 24 -9.16 -3.86 -28.25
N GLU A 25 -9.54 -5.14 -28.05
CA GLU A 25 -8.94 -6.00 -27.03
C GLU A 25 -7.45 -6.30 -27.32
N LYS A 26 -7.10 -6.50 -28.60
CA LYS A 26 -5.70 -6.67 -29.02
C LYS A 26 -4.88 -5.41 -28.81
N ARG A 27 -5.45 -4.24 -29.08
CA ARG A 27 -4.78 -2.95 -28.86
C ARG A 27 -4.53 -2.71 -27.38
N PHE A 28 -5.48 -3.07 -26.53
CA PHE A 28 -5.34 -2.98 -25.08
C PHE A 28 -4.25 -3.91 -24.54
N LEU A 29 -4.22 -5.18 -24.98
CA LEU A 29 -3.16 -6.11 -24.59
C LEU A 29 -1.77 -5.64 -25.03
N ASN A 30 -1.66 -5.03 -26.21
CA ASN A 30 -0.37 -4.50 -26.67
C ASN A 30 0.09 -3.28 -25.85
N GLU A 31 -0.82 -2.36 -25.50
CA GLU A 31 -0.53 -1.24 -24.59
C GLU A 31 -0.09 -1.71 -23.21
N VAL A 32 -0.80 -2.68 -22.62
CA VAL A 32 -0.45 -3.24 -21.30
C VAL A 32 0.90 -3.94 -21.35
N ASN A 33 1.17 -4.72 -22.40
CA ASN A 33 2.45 -5.42 -22.58
C ASN A 33 3.60 -4.43 -22.79
N TYR A 34 3.36 -3.33 -23.52
CA TYR A 34 4.34 -2.25 -23.70
C TYR A 34 4.65 -1.53 -22.38
N ALA A 35 3.62 -1.20 -21.58
CA ALA A 35 3.80 -0.56 -20.28
C ALA A 35 4.52 -1.47 -19.26
N TYR A 36 4.25 -2.78 -19.29
CA TYR A 36 4.85 -3.75 -18.37
C TYR A 36 6.33 -4.02 -18.69
N ASN A 37 6.69 -4.12 -19.97
CA ASN A 37 8.06 -4.43 -20.39
C ASN A 37 8.94 -3.19 -20.56
N LYS A 38 8.39 -1.98 -20.44
CA LYS A 38 9.19 -0.75 -20.53
C LYS A 38 10.20 -0.70 -19.39
N PRO A 39 11.52 -0.63 -19.68
CA PRO A 39 12.53 -0.48 -18.65
C PRO A 39 12.27 0.79 -17.81
N PRO A 40 12.51 0.75 -16.49
CA PRO A 40 12.40 1.96 -15.67
C PRO A 40 13.37 3.02 -16.21
N PRO A 41 12.96 4.31 -16.20
CA PRO A 41 13.88 5.38 -16.58
C PRO A 41 15.12 5.33 -15.68
N PRO A 42 16.30 5.65 -16.23
CA PRO A 42 17.52 5.70 -15.43
C PRO A 42 17.32 6.69 -14.27
N PRO A 43 17.91 6.42 -13.10
CA PRO A 43 17.84 7.33 -11.97
C PRO A 43 18.45 8.67 -12.37
N SER A 44 17.67 9.76 -12.24
CA SER A 44 18.19 11.11 -12.45
C SER A 44 19.37 11.37 -11.51
N PRO A 45 20.45 12.01 -11.98
CA PRO A 45 21.56 12.40 -11.11
C PRO A 45 21.05 13.26 -9.95
N CYS A 46 21.43 12.90 -8.72
CA CYS A 46 21.18 13.76 -7.57
C CYS A 46 21.95 15.07 -7.75
N PRO A 47 21.32 16.25 -7.55
CA PRO A 47 22.06 17.49 -7.50
C PRO A 47 23.08 17.44 -6.35
N PRO A 48 24.27 18.02 -6.51
CA PRO A 48 25.25 18.08 -5.43
C PRO A 48 24.66 18.81 -4.23
N PRO A 49 24.98 18.36 -2.99
CA PRO A 49 24.57 19.11 -1.81
C PRO A 49 25.17 20.52 -1.87
N PRO A 50 24.43 21.56 -1.46
CA PRO A 50 24.98 22.91 -1.37
C PRO A 50 26.19 22.90 -0.44
N PRO A 51 27.23 23.71 -0.72
CA PRO A 51 28.40 23.81 0.16
C PRO A 51 27.95 24.20 1.56
N VAL A 52 28.19 23.31 2.51
CA VAL A 52 27.86 23.53 3.92
C VAL A 52 28.90 24.51 4.46
N ALA A 53 28.55 25.79 4.55
CA ALA A 53 29.30 26.73 5.38
C ALA A 53 29.22 26.23 6.82
N LYS A 54 30.36 25.88 7.42
CA LYS A 54 30.46 25.59 8.86
C LYS A 54 30.18 26.89 9.62
N ALA A 55 28.91 27.14 9.93
CA ALA A 55 28.56 28.11 10.95
C ALA A 55 28.92 27.52 12.32
N SER A 56 29.71 28.24 13.11
CA SER A 56 29.94 27.93 14.51
C SER A 56 28.59 27.80 15.23
N PRO A 57 28.44 26.84 16.17
CA PRO A 57 27.18 26.69 16.90
C PRO A 57 26.90 27.99 17.69
N PRO A 58 25.67 28.52 17.62
CA PRO A 58 25.28 29.66 18.46
C PRO A 58 25.33 29.25 19.93
N PRO A 59 25.59 30.19 20.86
CA PRO A 59 25.54 29.91 22.29
C PRO A 59 24.15 29.38 22.67
N PRO A 60 24.04 28.48 23.67
CA PRO A 60 22.77 27.95 24.11
C PRO A 60 21.91 29.08 24.68
N SER A 61 20.80 29.39 24.02
CA SER A 61 19.77 30.30 24.54
C SER A 61 19.11 29.68 25.78
N PRO A 62 18.85 30.45 26.85
CA PRO A 62 18.09 29.96 28.00
C PRO A 62 16.68 29.53 27.59
N CYS A 63 16.22 28.38 28.07
CA CYS A 63 14.85 27.95 27.87
C CYS A 63 13.89 28.87 28.65
N PRO A 64 12.85 29.44 28.03
CA PRO A 64 11.79 30.11 28.78
C PRO A 64 11.00 29.08 29.61
N PRO A 65 10.47 29.49 30.78
CA PRO A 65 9.64 28.60 31.60
C PRO A 65 8.40 28.15 30.81
N PRO A 66 7.91 26.92 31.04
CA PRO A 66 6.72 26.43 30.38
C PRO A 66 5.51 27.31 30.76
N PRO A 67 4.64 27.66 29.80
CA PRO A 67 3.40 28.36 30.12
C PRO A 67 2.53 27.48 31.02
N PRO A 68 1.74 28.07 31.93
CA PRO A 68 0.79 27.31 32.74
C PRO A 68 -0.19 26.57 31.81
N VAL A 69 -0.17 25.24 31.90
CA VAL A 69 -1.12 24.36 31.21
C VAL A 69 -2.52 24.58 31.76
N ALA A 70 -3.32 25.37 31.04
CA ALA A 70 -4.77 25.33 31.21
C ALA A 70 -5.25 23.96 30.72
N LYS A 71 -5.81 23.14 31.64
CA LYS A 71 -6.47 21.89 31.31
C LYS A 71 -7.72 22.21 30.46
N ALA A 72 -7.58 22.16 29.15
CA ALA A 72 -8.73 22.12 28.25
C ALA A 72 -9.38 20.73 28.36
N SER A 73 -10.66 20.69 28.75
CA SER A 73 -11.46 19.47 28.73
C SER A 73 -11.47 18.87 27.31
N PRO A 74 -11.45 17.53 27.17
CA PRO A 74 -11.54 16.90 25.86
C PRO A 74 -12.86 17.26 25.17
N PRO A 75 -12.86 17.48 23.84
CA PRO A 75 -14.11 17.69 23.10
C PRO A 75 -15.00 16.45 23.19
N PRO A 76 -16.34 16.62 23.14
CA PRO A 76 -17.26 15.48 23.20
C PRO A 76 -17.02 14.52 22.02
N PRO A 77 -17.16 13.20 22.23
CA PRO A 77 -17.01 12.23 21.16
C PRO A 77 -18.07 12.47 20.09
N SER A 78 -17.64 12.61 18.84
CA SER A 78 -18.55 12.65 17.69
C SER A 78 -19.27 11.30 17.55
N PRO A 79 -20.56 11.25 17.17
CA PRO A 79 -21.29 10.00 17.00
C PRO A 79 -20.66 9.16 15.88
N CYS A 80 -20.44 7.88 16.16
CA CYS A 80 -20.05 6.90 15.14
C CYS A 80 -21.20 6.73 14.12
N PRO A 81 -20.93 6.72 12.80
CA PRO A 81 -21.92 6.31 11.82
C PRO A 81 -22.32 4.83 12.06
N PRO A 82 -23.58 4.45 11.80
CA PRO A 82 -24.03 3.08 12.00
C PRO A 82 -23.25 2.12 11.09
N PRO A 83 -22.95 0.89 11.56
CA PRO A 83 -22.32 -0.11 10.73
C PRO A 83 -23.22 -0.45 9.53
N PRO A 84 -22.66 -0.69 8.34
CA PRO A 84 -23.44 -1.16 7.20
C PRO A 84 -24.14 -2.49 7.55
N PRO A 85 -25.32 -2.79 6.97
CA PRO A 85 -26.02 -4.04 7.22
C PRO A 85 -25.10 -5.21 6.89
N VAL A 86 -24.87 -6.05 7.90
CA VAL A 86 -24.04 -7.25 7.81
C VAL A 86 -24.68 -8.21 6.82
N ALA A 87 -24.14 -8.26 5.60
CA ALA A 87 -24.37 -9.38 4.69
C ALA A 87 -23.88 -10.66 5.38
N LYS A 88 -24.68 -11.72 5.30
CA LYS A 88 -24.43 -13.05 5.89
C LYS A 88 -22.96 -13.46 5.68
N ALA A 89 -22.27 -13.73 6.78
CA ALA A 89 -20.86 -14.06 6.79
C ALA A 89 -20.59 -15.33 5.97
N SER A 90 -19.80 -15.20 4.92
CA SER A 90 -19.13 -16.33 4.27
C SER A 90 -18.34 -17.14 5.31
N PRO A 91 -18.17 -18.47 5.10
CA PRO A 91 -17.38 -19.30 6.00
C PRO A 91 -16.00 -18.69 6.29
N PRO A 92 -15.48 -18.82 7.52
CA PRO A 92 -14.21 -18.22 7.90
C PRO A 92 -13.10 -18.75 6.98
N PRO A 93 -12.26 -17.86 6.42
CA PRO A 93 -11.15 -18.30 5.59
C PRO A 93 -10.21 -19.20 6.40
N PRO A 94 -9.54 -20.18 5.76
CA PRO A 94 -8.55 -21.01 6.42
C PRO A 94 -7.48 -20.14 7.09
N PRO A 95 -6.88 -20.62 8.21
CA PRO A 95 -5.88 -19.86 8.93
C PRO A 95 -4.78 -19.39 7.98
N PRO A 96 -4.41 -18.10 7.99
CA PRO A 96 -3.49 -17.55 7.02
C PRO A 96 -2.13 -18.25 7.14
N SER A 97 -1.74 -18.94 6.07
CA SER A 97 -0.41 -19.49 5.93
C SER A 97 0.63 -18.34 5.94
N PRO A 98 1.78 -18.52 6.58
CA PRO A 98 2.80 -17.47 6.66
C PRO A 98 3.25 -17.02 5.25
N PRO A 99 3.34 -15.70 4.98
CA PRO A 99 3.78 -15.18 3.70
C PRO A 99 5.21 -15.63 3.38
N ARG A 100 5.39 -16.37 2.29
CA ARG A 100 6.67 -16.95 1.86
C ARG A 100 7.51 -16.00 1.00
N ASN A 101 6.88 -15.06 0.30
CA ASN A 101 7.55 -14.16 -0.66
C ASN A 101 7.09 -12.68 -0.56
N THR A 102 7.82 -11.79 -1.25
CA THR A 102 7.55 -10.33 -1.30
C THR A 102 6.14 -9.98 -1.77
N LYS A 103 5.57 -10.77 -2.69
CA LYS A 103 4.24 -10.52 -3.26
C LYS A 103 3.13 -10.78 -2.23
N GLU A 104 3.32 -11.77 -1.36
CA GLU A 104 2.41 -12.09 -0.26
C GLU A 104 2.56 -11.11 0.93
N CYS A 105 3.75 -10.53 1.11
CA CYS A 105 4.00 -9.52 2.12
C CYS A 105 3.26 -8.20 1.85
N ALA A 106 3.20 -7.76 0.59
CA ALA A 106 2.64 -6.47 0.21
C ALA A 106 1.19 -6.26 0.71
N PRO A 107 0.20 -7.12 0.42
CA PRO A 107 -1.17 -6.91 0.86
C PRO A 107 -1.31 -6.92 2.38
N LEU A 108 -0.56 -7.78 3.08
CA LEU A 108 -0.57 -7.82 4.54
C LEU A 108 0.01 -6.55 5.17
N CYS A 109 1.10 -6.04 4.59
CA CYS A 109 1.73 -4.80 5.04
C CYS A 109 0.85 -3.57 4.77
N VAL A 110 0.06 -3.56 3.69
CA VAL A 110 -0.92 -2.48 3.44
C VAL A 110 -1.96 -2.44 4.55
N VAL A 111 -2.47 -3.60 4.98
CA VAL A 111 -3.42 -3.68 6.11
C VAL A 111 -2.75 -3.19 7.40
N ARG A 112 -1.55 -3.69 7.71
CA ARG A 112 -0.77 -3.34 8.90
C ARG A 112 -0.52 -1.83 9.01
N CYS A 113 -0.17 -1.20 7.89
CA CYS A 113 0.21 0.21 7.83
C CYS A 113 -0.95 1.17 7.57
N LYS A 114 -2.19 0.67 7.43
CA LYS A 114 -3.37 1.47 7.02
C LYS A 114 -3.58 2.73 7.88
N ASN A 115 -3.38 2.61 9.19
CA ASN A 115 -3.62 3.69 10.15
C ASN A 115 -2.33 4.40 10.60
N HIS A 116 -1.18 4.03 10.03
CA HIS A 116 0.09 4.64 10.41
C HIS A 116 0.20 6.04 9.77
N SER A 117 0.57 7.05 10.57
CA SER A 117 0.75 8.43 10.10
C SER A 117 1.66 8.55 8.88
N ARG A 118 2.79 7.82 8.90
CA ARG A 118 3.76 7.72 7.80
C ARG A 118 3.65 6.38 7.06
N LYS A 119 2.58 6.20 6.28
CA LYS A 119 2.25 4.95 5.56
C LYS A 119 3.41 4.39 4.73
N ASN A 120 4.07 5.21 3.91
CA ASN A 120 5.16 4.76 3.04
C ASN A 120 6.38 4.24 3.81
N ILE A 121 6.72 4.89 4.93
CA ILE A 121 7.82 4.45 5.81
C ILE A 121 7.46 3.15 6.50
N CYS A 122 6.22 3.05 7.02
CA CYS A 122 5.72 1.82 7.62
C CYS A 122 5.76 0.66 6.63
N LEU A 123 5.27 0.87 5.39
CA LEU A 123 5.20 -0.17 4.37
C LEU A 123 6.59 -0.71 4.00
N ARG A 124 7.57 0.18 3.80
CA ARG A 124 8.96 -0.20 3.52
C ARG A 124 9.57 -1.02 4.66
N ALA A 125 9.34 -0.61 5.90
CA ALA A 125 9.80 -1.35 7.08
C ALA A 125 9.13 -2.72 7.19
N CYS A 126 7.79 -2.76 7.06
CA CYS A 126 7.00 -3.99 7.12
C CYS A 126 7.43 -5.00 6.06
N ILE A 127 7.58 -4.60 4.80
CA ILE A 127 8.00 -5.52 3.72
C ILE A 127 9.40 -6.07 4.00
N THR A 128 10.33 -5.24 4.47
CA THR A 128 11.67 -5.71 4.87
C THR A 128 11.58 -6.75 5.99
N CYS A 129 10.75 -6.49 7.00
CA CYS A 129 10.55 -7.41 8.11
C CYS A 129 9.88 -8.72 7.67
N CYS A 130 8.86 -8.64 6.81
CA CYS A 130 8.16 -9.78 6.27
C CYS A 130 9.05 -10.65 5.39
N ASN A 131 9.88 -10.04 4.53
CA ASN A 131 10.79 -10.81 3.68
C ASN A 131 11.77 -11.65 4.48
N ARG A 132 12.23 -11.12 5.63
CA ARG A 132 13.19 -11.77 6.52
C ARG A 132 12.52 -12.79 7.45
N CYS A 133 11.36 -12.46 8.01
CA CYS A 133 10.69 -13.28 9.02
C CYS A 133 9.53 -14.12 8.50
N LYS A 134 9.18 -13.98 7.21
CA LYS A 134 8.08 -14.70 6.53
C LYS A 134 6.74 -14.58 7.26
N CYS A 135 6.51 -13.45 7.91
CA CYS A 135 5.34 -13.22 8.74
C CYS A 135 5.03 -11.71 8.86
N VAL A 136 3.74 -11.37 8.78
CA VAL A 136 3.19 -10.05 9.14
C VAL A 136 2.12 -10.27 10.20
N PRO A 137 2.20 -9.61 11.37
CA PRO A 137 1.23 -9.86 12.40
C PRO A 137 -0.14 -9.26 12.05
N PRO A 138 -1.25 -9.90 12.47
CA PRO A 138 -2.59 -9.43 12.14
C PRO A 138 -2.91 -8.09 12.83
N GLY A 139 -3.83 -7.34 12.23
CA GLY A 139 -4.24 -6.02 12.73
C GLY A 139 -3.24 -4.90 12.39
N GLN A 140 -3.59 -3.67 12.76
CA GLN A 140 -2.80 -2.45 12.50
C GLN A 140 -1.79 -2.15 13.62
N TYR A 141 -2.03 -2.65 14.83
CA TYR A 141 -1.25 -2.39 16.03
C TYR A 141 -1.05 -3.65 16.85
N GLY A 142 0.04 -3.72 17.62
CA GLY A 142 0.30 -4.84 18.54
C GLY A 142 0.52 -6.19 17.84
N ASN A 143 0.28 -7.28 18.55
CA ASN A 143 0.32 -8.65 18.02
C ASN A 143 1.65 -9.12 17.43
N ARG A 144 2.75 -8.43 17.74
CA ARG A 144 4.08 -8.72 17.18
C ARG A 144 4.59 -10.10 17.59
N GLU A 145 4.17 -10.58 18.75
CA GLU A 145 4.44 -11.91 19.29
C GLU A 145 3.91 -13.04 18.40
N LYS A 146 2.86 -12.80 17.61
CA LYS A 146 2.32 -13.80 16.66
C LYS A 146 3.29 -14.15 15.53
N CYS A 147 4.23 -13.26 15.24
CA CYS A 147 5.33 -13.50 14.29
C CYS A 147 6.66 -13.83 14.98
N GLY A 148 6.60 -14.17 16.28
CA GLY A 148 7.73 -14.58 17.08
C GLY A 148 8.83 -13.52 17.25
N LYS A 149 9.99 -13.99 17.71
CA LYS A 149 11.14 -13.12 18.03
C LYS A 149 11.74 -12.43 16.81
N CYS A 150 11.60 -13.01 15.61
CA CYS A 150 12.16 -12.40 14.40
C CYS A 150 11.51 -11.04 14.11
N TYR A 151 10.18 -10.96 14.05
CA TYR A 151 9.49 -9.70 13.77
C TYR A 151 9.48 -8.77 14.99
N ALA A 152 9.27 -9.31 16.18
CA ALA A 152 9.21 -8.53 17.41
C ALA A 152 10.58 -7.96 17.81
N GLY A 153 11.67 -8.71 17.61
CA GLY A 153 13.02 -8.38 18.10
C GLY A 153 13.92 -7.68 17.09
N MET A 154 13.49 -7.47 15.84
CA MET A 154 14.32 -6.73 14.88
C MET A 154 14.46 -5.26 15.26
N THR A 155 15.71 -4.81 15.36
CA THR A 155 16.09 -3.44 15.69
C THR A 155 16.83 -2.78 14.52
N THR A 156 16.79 -1.46 14.51
CA THR A 156 17.64 -0.63 13.66
C THR A 156 19.02 -0.49 14.30
N ARG A 157 20.00 0.08 13.59
CA ARG A 157 21.34 0.34 14.13
C ARG A 157 21.33 1.21 15.40
N GLY A 158 20.28 2.02 15.58
CA GLY A 158 20.07 2.85 16.78
C GLY A 158 19.27 2.17 17.90
N GLY A 159 19.15 0.84 17.90
CA GLY A 159 18.49 0.08 18.97
C GLY A 159 16.96 0.17 19.02
N LYS A 160 16.34 1.03 18.20
CA LYS A 160 14.88 1.13 18.10
C LYS A 160 14.28 -0.03 17.31
N LEU A 161 13.08 -0.46 17.70
CA LEU A 161 12.31 -1.48 16.99
C LEU A 161 12.13 -1.07 15.52
N LYS A 162 12.51 -1.97 14.60
CA LYS A 162 12.48 -1.74 13.16
C LYS A 162 11.10 -1.98 12.58
N CYS A 163 10.43 -3.04 13.02
CA CYS A 163 9.16 -3.49 12.45
C CYS A 163 7.96 -2.77 13.09
N PRO A 164 6.93 -2.43 12.30
CA PRO A 164 5.70 -1.80 12.80
C PRO A 164 4.83 -2.78 13.60
#